data_AF-A0A1U6JBY4-F1
#
_entry.id   AF-A0A1U6JBY4-F1
#
_cell.length_a   1.000
_cell.length_b   1.000
_cell.length_c   1.000
_cell.angle_alpha   90.00
_cell.angle_beta   90.00
_cell.angle_gamma   90.00
#
_symmetry.space_group_name_H-M   'P 1'
#
loop_
_entity.id
_entity.type
_entity.pdbx_description
1 polymer ?
#
loop_
_entity_poly.entity_id
_entity_poly.type
_entity_poly.pdbx_seq_one_letter_code
_entity_poly.pdbx_strand_id
1 'polypeptide(L)'
;MLDLKGKFIKQFLKFKVVRNIPGEILLKFSDNIKIEDKFKKYDVFILKGAKLLEGIKNIDFDYSRNLIGVSYDIKKLDANKVIKWVNIIIDTICSNTSFIEENIDNNLDDITNKIESELNKKKKKI
;
A
#
# COMPACT_ATOMS: atom_id res chain seq x y z
N MET A 1 21.66 12.15 -5.88
CA MET A 1 20.76 12.82 -4.91
C MET A 1 19.47 12.01 -4.80
N LEU A 2 19.56 10.81 -4.21
CA LEU A 2 18.48 9.81 -4.19
C LEU A 2 18.39 9.24 -2.77
N ASP A 3 17.19 8.84 -2.34
CA ASP A 3 16.84 8.11 -1.09
C ASP A 3 16.18 8.91 0.04
N LEU A 4 16.24 10.25 0.08
CA LEU A 4 15.52 11.01 1.12
C LEU A 4 13.99 10.88 0.99
N LYS A 5 13.45 11.03 -0.23
CA LYS A 5 12.01 10.92 -0.48
C LYS A 5 11.49 9.52 -0.18
N GLY A 6 12.17 8.47 -0.65
CA GLY A 6 11.82 7.07 -0.35
C GLY A 6 11.83 6.80 1.16
N LYS A 7 12.79 7.34 1.90
CA LYS A 7 12.83 7.27 3.37
C LYS A 7 11.66 8.00 4.04
N PHE A 8 11.23 9.17 3.52
CA PHE A 8 10.05 9.88 4.00
C PHE A 8 8.76 9.08 3.76
N ILE A 9 8.56 8.53 2.55
CA ILE A 9 7.40 7.69 2.24
C ILE A 9 7.40 6.42 3.10
N LYS A 10 8.57 5.80 3.29
CA LYS A 10 8.70 4.61 4.13
C LYS A 10 8.37 4.89 5.60
N GLN A 11 8.76 6.06 6.14
CA GLN A 11 8.34 6.47 7.48
C GLN A 11 6.85 6.81 7.55
N PHE A 12 6.31 7.47 6.54
CA PHE A 12 4.87 7.73 6.39
C PHE A 12 4.05 6.43 6.45
N LEU A 13 4.46 5.43 5.68
CA LEU A 13 3.73 4.18 5.55
C LEU A 13 4.06 3.16 6.64
N LYS A 14 4.82 3.53 7.69
CA LYS A 14 4.91 2.70 8.91
C LYS A 14 3.57 2.72 9.62
N PHE A 15 2.78 1.68 9.37
CA PHE A 15 1.49 1.50 10.01
C PHE A 15 1.59 0.62 11.25
N LYS A 16 0.62 0.80 12.15
CA LYS A 16 0.33 -0.09 13.27
C LYS A 16 -1.04 -0.71 13.05
N VAL A 17 -1.21 -1.96 13.45
CA VAL A 17 -2.53 -2.60 13.47
C VAL A 17 -3.28 -2.08 14.68
N VAL A 18 -4.37 -1.33 14.47
CA VAL A 18 -5.19 -0.75 15.55
C VAL A 18 -6.46 -1.55 15.82
N ARG A 19 -6.96 -2.27 14.81
CA ARG A 19 -8.04 -3.25 14.97
C ARG A 19 -7.76 -4.44 14.07
N ASN A 20 -7.98 -5.65 14.58
CA ASN A 20 -7.92 -6.88 13.82
C ASN A 20 -9.08 -7.76 14.27
N ILE A 21 -10.13 -7.80 13.44
CA ILE A 21 -11.26 -8.69 13.64
C ILE A 21 -11.42 -9.57 12.38
N PRO A 22 -12.09 -10.73 12.48
CA PRO A 22 -12.31 -11.57 11.31
C PRO A 22 -12.94 -10.78 10.16
N GLY A 23 -12.24 -10.72 9.03
CA GLY A 23 -12.70 -10.05 7.80
C GLY A 23 -12.42 -8.55 7.74
N GLU A 24 -11.91 -7.93 8.80
CA GLU A 24 -11.53 -6.51 8.79
C GLU A 24 -10.25 -6.23 9.58
N ILE A 25 -9.34 -5.50 8.94
CA ILE A 25 -8.16 -4.94 9.60
C ILE A 25 -8.21 -3.43 9.46
N LEU A 26 -7.95 -2.74 10.56
CA LEU A 26 -7.72 -1.31 10.57
C LEU A 26 -6.26 -1.04 10.89
N LEU A 27 -5.59 -0.35 9.96
CA LEU A 27 -4.21 0.07 10.07
C LEU A 27 -4.16 1.57 10.33
N LYS A 28 -3.24 2.03 11.17
CA LYS A 28 -3.01 3.46 11.44
C LYS A 28 -1.58 3.84 11.09
N PHE A 29 -1.39 4.85 10.26
CA PHE A 29 -0.08 5.41 9.93
C PHE A 29 0.43 6.38 11.00
N SER A 30 1.70 6.78 10.85
CA SER A 30 2.33 7.70 11.80
C SER A 30 1.65 9.07 11.80
N ASP A 31 1.25 9.53 13.00
CA ASP A 31 0.66 10.87 13.22
C ASP A 31 1.66 12.02 13.00
N ASN A 32 2.95 11.70 12.88
CA ASN A 32 4.03 12.70 12.76
C ASN A 32 4.14 13.29 11.34
N ILE A 33 3.33 12.80 10.40
CA ILE A 33 3.35 13.21 9.01
C ILE A 33 1.93 13.67 8.66
N LYS A 34 1.76 14.98 8.43
CA LYS A 34 0.55 15.48 7.78
C LYS A 34 0.50 14.87 6.38
N ILE A 35 -0.53 14.08 6.10
CA ILE A 35 -0.74 13.51 4.78
C ILE A 35 -1.15 14.64 3.85
N GLU A 36 -0.17 15.23 3.18
CA GLU A 36 -0.40 16.16 2.09
C GLU A 36 -1.02 15.42 0.89
N ASP A 37 -1.76 16.14 0.05
CA ASP A 37 -2.38 15.60 -1.17
C ASP A 37 -1.41 14.83 -2.08
N LYS A 38 -0.10 15.11 -1.97
CA LYS A 38 0.97 14.41 -2.69
C LYS A 38 1.01 12.90 -2.45
N PHE A 39 0.40 12.40 -1.37
CA PHE A 39 0.35 10.96 -1.09
C PHE A 39 -0.84 10.26 -1.75
N LYS A 40 -1.93 10.98 -2.03
CA LYS A 40 -3.12 10.43 -2.70
C LYS A 40 -2.80 9.86 -4.08
N LYS A 41 -1.77 10.39 -4.74
CA LYS A 41 -1.28 9.87 -6.03
C LYS A 41 -0.78 8.42 -5.95
N TYR A 42 -0.47 7.91 -4.75
CA TYR A 42 -0.04 6.52 -4.56
C TYR A 42 -1.21 5.56 -4.32
N ASP A 43 -2.41 6.06 -4.05
CA ASP A 43 -3.60 5.26 -3.70
C ASP A 43 -3.94 4.29 -4.82
N VAL A 44 -3.84 4.75 -6.07
CA VAL A 44 -4.09 3.92 -7.24
C VAL A 44 -3.20 2.68 -7.25
N PHE A 45 -1.94 2.80 -6.86
CA PHE A 45 -1.02 1.66 -6.82
C PHE A 45 -1.28 0.74 -5.63
N ILE A 46 -1.68 1.31 -4.47
CA ILE A 46 -2.07 0.51 -3.30
C ILE A 46 -3.33 -0.30 -3.62
N LEU A 47 -4.35 0.35 -4.20
CA LEU A 47 -5.62 -0.27 -4.58
C LEU A 47 -5.42 -1.36 -5.64
N LYS A 48 -4.66 -1.07 -6.72
CA LYS A 48 -4.36 -2.07 -7.75
C LYS A 48 -3.55 -3.24 -7.18
N GLY A 49 -2.52 -2.95 -6.38
CA GLY A 49 -1.71 -3.96 -5.73
C GLY A 49 -2.51 -4.86 -4.79
N ALA A 50 -3.46 -4.29 -4.04
CA ALA A 50 -4.33 -5.04 -3.15
C ALA A 50 -5.22 -6.04 -3.89
N LYS A 51 -5.80 -5.62 -5.03
CA LYS A 51 -6.64 -6.48 -5.88
C LYS A 51 -5.91 -7.69 -6.44
N LEU A 52 -4.57 -7.67 -6.51
CA LEU A 52 -3.79 -8.83 -6.95
C LEU A 52 -3.84 -9.98 -5.95
N LEU A 53 -4.13 -9.76 -4.67
CA LEU A 53 -4.28 -10.84 -3.69
C LEU A 53 -5.75 -11.26 -3.59
N GLU A 54 -6.04 -12.47 -4.08
CA GLU A 54 -7.37 -13.04 -4.02
C GLU A 54 -7.87 -13.12 -2.57
N GLY A 55 -9.08 -12.62 -2.34
CA GLY A 55 -9.71 -12.60 -1.02
C GLY A 55 -9.72 -11.22 -0.38
N ILE A 56 -8.93 -10.24 -0.84
CA ILE A 56 -9.15 -8.84 -0.48
C ILE A 56 -10.43 -8.34 -1.16
N LYS A 57 -11.34 -7.76 -0.38
CA LYS A 57 -12.62 -7.23 -0.86
C LYS A 57 -12.55 -5.72 -1.09
N ASN A 58 -12.04 -4.97 -0.12
CA ASN A 58 -11.92 -3.53 -0.22
C ASN A 58 -10.72 -2.97 0.56
N ILE A 59 -10.24 -1.79 0.13
CA ILE A 59 -9.32 -0.95 0.89
C ILE A 59 -9.87 0.47 0.91
N ASP A 60 -10.01 1.04 2.10
CA ASP A 60 -10.51 2.39 2.33
C ASP A 60 -9.46 3.25 3.02
N PHE A 61 -9.30 4.49 2.57
CA PHE A 61 -8.35 5.45 3.15
C PHE A 61 -9.10 6.54 3.89
N ASP A 62 -8.73 6.76 5.16
CA ASP A 62 -9.18 7.89 5.95
C ASP A 62 -7.98 8.76 6.33
N TYR A 63 -7.70 9.73 5.48
CA TYR A 63 -6.62 10.69 5.66
C TYR A 63 -6.80 11.61 6.86
N SER A 64 -8.03 11.84 7.30
CA SER A 64 -8.30 12.69 8.47
C SER A 64 -7.82 12.03 9.76
N ARG A 65 -7.87 10.69 9.81
CA ARG A 65 -7.47 9.88 10.97
C ARG A 65 -6.20 9.07 10.75
N ASN A 66 -5.56 9.22 9.58
CA ASN A 66 -4.40 8.42 9.14
C ASN A 66 -4.68 6.91 9.15
N LEU A 67 -5.87 6.48 8.72
CA LEU A 67 -6.29 5.08 8.75
C LEU A 67 -6.38 4.46 7.36
N ILE A 68 -6.09 3.14 7.29
CA ILE A 68 -6.52 2.27 6.20
C ILE A 68 -7.40 1.17 6.76
N GLY A 69 -8.62 1.06 6.24
CA GLY A 69 -9.46 -0.12 6.42
C GLY A 69 -9.18 -1.13 5.32
N VAL A 70 -9.01 -2.40 5.67
CA VAL A 70 -8.92 -3.51 4.72
C VAL A 70 -9.97 -4.54 5.08
N SER A 71 -10.89 -4.81 4.15
CA SER A 71 -11.86 -5.89 4.29
C SER A 71 -11.47 -7.08 3.42
N TYR A 72 -11.64 -8.30 3.94
CA TYR A 72 -11.22 -9.53 3.28
C TYR A 72 -12.15 -10.70 3.55
N ASP A 73 -12.04 -11.74 2.71
CA ASP A 73 -12.75 -13.01 2.87
C ASP A 73 -11.97 -13.93 3.81
N ILE A 74 -12.51 -14.16 5.01
CA ILE A 74 -11.94 -15.06 6.03
C ILE A 74 -11.80 -16.51 5.56
N LYS A 75 -12.52 -16.91 4.51
CA LYS A 75 -12.40 -18.27 3.94
C LYS A 75 -11.19 -18.42 3.03
N LYS A 76 -10.63 -17.31 2.53
CA LYS A 76 -9.50 -17.28 1.59
C LYS A 76 -8.21 -16.76 2.20
N LEU A 77 -8.32 -15.80 3.12
CA LEU A 77 -7.18 -15.12 3.73
C LEU A 77 -7.34 -15.05 5.25
N ASP A 78 -6.21 -15.15 5.95
CA ASP A 78 -6.10 -14.80 7.36
C ASP A 78 -5.49 -13.39 7.52
N ALA A 79 -5.66 -12.82 8.71
CA ALA A 79 -5.21 -11.47 9.01
C ALA A 79 -3.70 -11.27 8.81
N ASN A 80 -2.87 -12.28 9.13
CA ASN A 80 -1.42 -12.16 9.00
C ASN A 80 -1.00 -12.08 7.53
N LYS A 81 -1.63 -12.85 6.65
CA LYS A 81 -1.41 -12.75 5.19
C LYS A 81 -1.81 -11.39 4.66
N VAL A 82 -2.94 -10.84 5.10
CA VAL A 82 -3.38 -9.49 4.69
C VAL A 82 -2.37 -8.44 5.14
N ILE A 83 -1.96 -8.44 6.41
CA ILE A 83 -0.97 -7.49 6.94
C ILE A 83 0.37 -7.62 6.21
N LYS A 84 0.84 -8.85 5.98
CA LYS A 84 2.07 -9.13 5.23
C LYS A 84 1.96 -8.61 3.79
N TRP A 85 0.80 -8.76 3.14
CA TRP A 85 0.61 -8.27 1.79
C TRP A 85 0.60 -6.75 1.70
N VAL A 86 -0.11 -6.07 2.60
CA VAL A 86 -0.11 -4.61 2.68
C VAL A 86 1.31 -4.07 2.88
N ASN A 87 2.12 -4.70 3.74
CA ASN A 87 3.54 -4.36 3.89
C ASN A 87 4.32 -4.51 2.57
N ILE A 88 4.13 -5.63 1.85
CA ILE A 88 4.81 -5.88 0.58
C ILE A 88 4.43 -4.84 -0.48
N ILE A 89 3.15 -4.44 -0.54
CA ILE A 89 2.68 -3.38 -1.44
C ILE A 89 3.41 -2.08 -1.12
N ILE A 90 3.38 -1.67 0.14
CA ILE A 90 3.99 -0.43 0.63
C ILE A 90 5.49 -0.41 0.33
N ASP A 91 6.22 -1.48 0.65
CA ASP A 91 7.65 -1.58 0.39
C ASP A 91 7.95 -1.50 -1.11
N THR A 92 7.12 -2.11 -1.95
CA THR A 92 7.29 -2.07 -3.41
C THR A 92 7.10 -0.66 -3.96
N ILE A 93 6.08 0.07 -3.49
CA ILE A 93 5.85 1.46 -3.89
C ILE A 93 7.01 2.34 -3.41
N CYS A 94 7.44 2.19 -2.15
CA CYS A 94 8.55 2.95 -1.58
C CYS A 94 9.85 2.75 -2.39
N SER A 95 10.17 1.50 -2.74
CA SER A 95 11.35 1.17 -3.56
C SER A 95 11.30 1.76 -4.96
N ASN A 96 10.11 2.04 -5.48
CA ASN A 96 9.90 2.59 -6.83
C ASN A 96 9.53 4.08 -6.83
N THR A 97 9.64 4.78 -5.68
CA THR A 97 9.21 6.18 -5.54
C THR A 97 9.78 7.10 -6.61
N SER A 98 11.09 7.05 -6.86
CA SER A 98 11.72 7.91 -7.89
C SER A 98 11.14 7.67 -9.28
N PHE A 99 10.99 6.41 -9.66
CA PHE A 99 10.40 6.04 -10.95
C PHE A 99 8.94 6.50 -11.07
N ILE A 100 8.16 6.35 -9.99
CA ILE A 100 6.77 6.83 -9.96
C ILE A 100 6.76 8.35 -10.14
N GLU A 101 7.51 9.11 -9.35
CA GLU A 101 7.49 10.57 -9.41
C GLU A 101 7.95 11.13 -10.77
N GLU A 102 8.89 10.48 -11.44
CA GLU A 102 9.37 10.89 -12.76
C GLU A 102 8.36 10.62 -13.89
N ASN A 103 7.44 9.67 -13.70
CA ASN A 103 6.56 9.18 -14.76
C ASN A 103 5.07 9.38 -14.49
N ILE A 104 4.67 9.80 -13.28
CA ILE A 104 3.25 9.80 -12.86
C ILE A 104 2.34 10.70 -13.69
N ASP A 105 2.89 11.81 -14.20
CA ASP A 105 2.12 12.77 -14.99
C ASP A 105 1.94 12.33 -16.46
N ASN A 106 2.76 11.40 -16.94
CA ASN A 106 2.84 11.07 -18.37
C ASN A 106 2.56 9.59 -18.69
N ASN A 107 2.72 8.68 -17.71
CA ASN A 107 2.79 7.26 -18.01
C ASN A 107 2.35 6.35 -16.85
N LEU A 108 1.09 6.50 -16.43
CA LEU A 108 0.48 5.71 -15.36
C LEU A 108 0.44 4.20 -15.65
N ASP A 109 0.30 3.81 -16.92
CA ASP A 109 0.23 2.40 -17.31
C ASP A 109 1.58 1.71 -17.16
N ASP A 110 2.68 2.33 -17.59
CA ASP A 110 4.02 1.76 -17.39
C ASP A 110 4.38 1.63 -15.90
N ILE A 111 4.00 2.63 -15.09
CA ILE A 111 4.14 2.54 -13.64
C ILE A 111 3.34 1.36 -13.09
N THR A 112 2.07 1.28 -13.46
CA THR A 112 1.19 0.19 -13.02
C THR A 112 1.78 -1.16 -13.40
N ASN A 113 2.16 -1.35 -14.66
CA ASN A 113 2.70 -2.61 -15.18
C ASN A 113 3.97 -3.04 -14.44
N LYS A 114 4.88 -2.08 -14.16
CA LYS A 114 6.09 -2.34 -13.39
C LYS A 114 5.76 -2.78 -11.96
N ILE A 115 4.93 -2.02 -11.25
CA ILE A 115 4.55 -2.31 -9.86
C ILE A 115 3.82 -3.66 -9.77
N GLU A 116 2.85 -3.92 -10.65
CA GLU A 116 2.13 -5.18 -10.67
C GLU A 116 3.04 -6.37 -10.99
N SER A 117 4.01 -6.23 -11.91
CA SER A 117 5.00 -7.27 -12.20
C SER A 117 5.84 -7.62 -10.98
N GLU A 118 6.31 -6.61 -10.23
CA GLU A 118 7.06 -6.83 -8.98
C GLU A 118 6.21 -7.46 -7.88
N LEU A 119 4.98 -6.98 -7.72
CA LEU A 119 4.04 -7.50 -6.73
C LEU A 119 3.67 -8.95 -7.03
N ASN A 120 3.42 -9.32 -8.28
CA ASN A 120 3.14 -10.70 -8.68
C ASN A 120 4.32 -11.64 -8.38
N LYS A 121 5.57 -11.19 -8.53
CA LYS A 121 6.75 -11.96 -8.13
C LYS A 121 6.82 -12.16 -6.61
N LYS A 122 6.49 -11.12 -5.83
CA LYS A 122 6.51 -11.17 -4.35
C LYS A 122 5.33 -11.95 -3.76
N LYS A 123 4.16 -11.90 -4.40
CA LYS A 123 2.94 -12.62 -4.00
C LYS A 123 3.17 -14.12 -3.84
N LYS A 124 4.03 -14.72 -4.67
CA LYS A 124 4.40 -16.15 -4.59
C LYS A 124 5.06 -16.56 -3.27
N LYS A 125 5.46 -15.61 -2.42
CA LYS A 125 6.16 -15.83 -1.15
C LYS A 125 5.27 -15.60 0.08
N ILE A 126 3.95 -15.45 -0.12
CA ILE A 126 2.98 -15.07 0.91
C ILE A 126 2.17 -16.28 1.36
#